data_AF-A0A0N1PDK5-F1
#
_entry.id   AF-A0A0N1PDK5-F1
#
_cell.length_a   1.000
_cell.length_b   1.000
_cell.length_c   1.000
_cell.angle_alpha   90.00
_cell.angle_beta   90.00
_cell.angle_gamma   90.00
#
_symmetry.space_group_name_H-M   'P 1'
#
loop_
_entity.id
_entity.type
_entity.pdbx_description
1 polymer ?
#
loop_
_entity_poly.entity_id
_entity_poly.type
_entity_poly.pdbx_seq_one_letter_code
_entity_poly.pdbx_strand_id
1 'polypeptide(L)'
;MESIPVVVRRLVAAEQSCNAVHYYPSFCDLSASPQVMETSTFSEASSDSAIEGTQPEYKLVYDVMRSRNRRILFRRLYAERFTHSLTLAAPAYSFPAELPQVLERRLQQYVDAPGVYFSGVTEQNVKVVSWLLESTAGTSCIPVIFMLPKSSYPSESMYRDGAKLGFLYNAHRTNPNAKVAQTYLRDRANAYAKVSGIFEVLLVRSAAGGFLVPEGSRSSYLLQRRDGTWWCSEEEDILVGITLQATYRVIEACGLGSVQHGKLNLKDILECRSLYMLGTSPTIMPVHSVLLYMDADTRRCFEEAVESLGVDLASADCNTVRRSDDKSRAEILLPVDAKLAQRLRAQYFAEDASS
;
A
#
# COMPACT_ATOMS: atom_id res chain seq x y z
N MET A 1 -3.26 -22.10 18.81
CA MET A 1 -4.34 -21.51 17.97
C MET A 1 -5.31 -20.65 18.78
N GLU A 2 -5.70 -21.07 19.99
CA GLU A 2 -6.63 -20.31 20.85
C GLU A 2 -6.16 -18.88 21.19
N SER A 3 -4.84 -18.64 21.26
CA SER A 3 -4.24 -17.32 21.54
C SER A 3 -4.23 -16.35 20.35
N ILE A 4 -4.52 -16.82 19.13
CA ILE A 4 -4.52 -15.99 17.91
C ILE A 4 -5.97 -15.64 17.58
N PRO A 5 -6.36 -14.35 17.54
CA PRO A 5 -7.75 -13.95 17.28
C PRO A 5 -8.29 -14.47 15.95
N VAL A 6 -9.59 -14.74 15.89
CA VAL A 6 -10.30 -15.23 14.68
C VAL A 6 -10.00 -14.36 13.46
N VAL A 7 -10.01 -13.03 13.64
CA VAL A 7 -9.75 -12.08 12.54
C VAL A 7 -8.34 -12.25 11.94
N VAL A 8 -7.33 -12.53 12.77
CA VAL A 8 -5.97 -12.79 12.32
C VAL A 8 -5.88 -14.15 11.65
N ARG A 9 -6.54 -15.18 12.20
CA ARG A 9 -6.56 -16.51 11.59
C ARG A 9 -7.17 -16.49 10.19
N ARG A 10 -8.29 -15.78 10.02
CA ARG A 10 -8.94 -15.57 8.71
C ARG A 10 -8.05 -14.83 7.73
N LEU A 11 -7.33 -13.80 8.18
CA LEU A 11 -6.36 -13.07 7.37
C LEU A 11 -5.25 -13.99 6.87
N VAL A 12 -4.65 -14.79 7.76
CA VAL A 12 -3.60 -15.75 7.39
C VAL A 12 -4.16 -16.76 6.39
N ALA A 13 -5.31 -17.37 6.66
CA ALA A 13 -5.94 -18.35 5.77
C ALA A 13 -6.24 -17.80 4.37
N ALA A 14 -6.69 -16.54 4.27
CA ALA A 14 -7.04 -15.91 3.00
C ALA A 14 -5.82 -15.51 2.15
N GLU A 15 -4.75 -15.06 2.81
CA GLU A 15 -3.62 -14.42 2.12
C GLU A 15 -2.40 -15.32 1.96
N GLN A 16 -2.24 -16.37 2.77
CA GLN A 16 -1.03 -17.18 2.80
C GLN A 16 -0.71 -17.83 1.45
N SER A 17 0.59 -17.95 1.21
CA SER A 17 1.20 -18.63 0.08
C SER A 17 2.51 -19.29 0.52
N CYS A 18 2.48 -19.99 1.66
CA CYS A 18 3.62 -20.69 2.26
C CYS A 18 3.14 -21.92 3.05
N ASN A 19 4.04 -22.86 3.34
CA ASN A 19 3.68 -24.05 4.12
C ASN A 19 3.53 -23.74 5.62
N ALA A 20 4.38 -22.88 6.16
CA ALA A 20 4.34 -22.51 7.57
C ALA A 20 4.49 -21.00 7.76
N VAL A 21 4.02 -20.51 8.91
CA VAL A 21 4.23 -19.14 9.40
C VAL A 21 5.10 -19.15 10.65
N HIS A 22 5.81 -18.05 10.91
CA HIS A 22 6.48 -17.84 12.19
C HIS A 22 5.61 -16.97 13.08
N TYR A 23 5.17 -17.53 14.21
CA TYR A 23 4.41 -16.83 15.22
C TYR A 23 5.27 -16.55 16.45
N TYR A 24 5.28 -15.30 16.91
CA TYR A 24 5.87 -14.91 18.19
C TYR A 24 4.74 -14.45 19.11
N PRO A 25 4.50 -15.13 20.24
CA PRO A 25 3.49 -14.71 21.21
C PRO A 25 3.77 -13.30 21.75
N SER A 26 5.04 -13.00 22.03
CA SER A 26 5.51 -11.65 22.34
C SER A 26 6.61 -11.24 21.38
N PHE A 27 6.35 -10.21 20.59
CA PHE A 27 7.33 -9.63 19.70
C PHE A 27 8.44 -8.89 20.46
N CYS A 28 8.13 -8.35 21.64
CA CYS A 28 9.06 -7.63 22.50
C CYS A 28 10.00 -8.56 23.31
N ASP A 29 9.74 -9.88 23.36
CA ASP A 29 10.70 -10.83 23.91
C ASP A 29 11.82 -11.04 22.90
N LEU A 30 12.96 -10.38 23.13
CA LEU A 30 14.10 -10.35 22.20
C LEU A 30 14.83 -11.70 22.12
N SER A 31 14.59 -12.62 23.07
CA SER A 31 15.25 -13.92 23.17
C SER A 31 14.42 -15.07 22.57
N ALA A 32 13.11 -14.87 22.38
CA ALA A 32 12.21 -15.90 21.90
C ALA A 32 12.52 -16.36 20.47
N SER A 33 12.47 -17.68 20.28
CA SER A 33 12.39 -18.33 18.96
C SER A 33 10.93 -18.38 18.47
N PRO A 34 10.68 -18.41 17.15
CA PRO A 34 9.32 -18.49 16.62
C PRO A 34 8.68 -19.84 16.93
N GLN A 35 7.38 -19.81 17.20
CA GLN A 35 6.54 -20.99 17.02
C GLN A 35 6.25 -21.14 15.53
N VAL A 36 6.73 -22.23 14.93
CA VAL A 36 6.46 -22.56 13.52
C VAL A 36 5.10 -23.24 13.44
N MET A 37 4.18 -22.67 12.66
CA MET A 37 2.80 -23.16 12.55
C MET A 37 2.46 -23.46 11.09
N GLU A 38 1.99 -24.68 10.82
CA GLU A 38 1.53 -25.10 9.48
C GLU A 38 0.31 -24.27 9.04
N THR A 39 0.32 -23.77 7.81
CA THR A 39 -0.75 -22.90 7.28
C THR A 39 -2.09 -23.62 7.12
N SER A 40 -2.07 -24.95 6.92
CA SER A 40 -3.27 -25.79 6.87
C SER A 40 -4.15 -25.66 8.12
N THR A 41 -3.53 -25.46 9.29
CA THR A 41 -4.25 -25.29 10.57
C THR A 41 -5.11 -24.02 10.62
N PHE A 42 -4.79 -22.99 9.81
CA PHE A 42 -5.58 -21.76 9.72
C PHE A 42 -6.77 -21.91 8.77
N SER A 43 -6.68 -22.78 7.77
CA SER A 43 -7.75 -23.05 6.80
C SER A 43 -8.92 -23.82 7.44
N GLU A 44 -8.64 -24.79 8.30
CA GLU A 44 -9.66 -25.56 9.03
C GLU A 44 -10.46 -24.66 10.00
N ALA A 45 -9.81 -23.67 10.62
CA ALA A 45 -10.46 -22.72 11.52
C ALA A 45 -11.37 -21.69 10.82
N SER A 46 -11.43 -21.68 9.48
CA SER A 46 -12.27 -20.75 8.70
C SER A 46 -13.69 -21.26 8.46
N SER A 47 -13.95 -22.56 8.67
CA SER A 47 -15.27 -23.18 8.50
C SER A 47 -16.19 -23.07 9.71
N ASP A 48 -15.72 -22.55 10.85
CA ASP A 48 -16.57 -22.27 12.00
C ASP A 48 -17.46 -21.05 11.72
N SER A 49 -18.64 -21.35 11.19
CA SER A 49 -19.82 -20.50 11.30
C SER A 49 -20.22 -20.37 12.78
N ALA A 50 -20.50 -19.14 13.20
CA ALA A 50 -21.05 -18.75 14.51
C ALA A 50 -20.06 -18.76 15.70
N ILE A 51 -19.45 -17.60 15.95
CA ILE A 51 -19.42 -17.06 17.31
C ILE A 51 -20.18 -15.74 17.23
N GLU A 52 -21.49 -15.81 17.42
CA GLU A 52 -22.31 -14.65 17.80
C GLU A 52 -21.91 -14.24 19.21
N GLY A 53 -20.96 -13.32 19.26
CA GLY A 53 -20.50 -12.63 20.45
C GLY A 53 -19.69 -11.44 20.00
N THR A 54 -19.77 -10.33 20.73
CA THR A 54 -19.00 -9.11 20.47
C THR A 54 -17.52 -9.44 20.63
N GLN A 55 -16.88 -9.90 19.55
CA GLN A 55 -15.44 -10.12 19.52
C GLN A 55 -14.77 -8.79 19.84
N PRO A 56 -13.73 -8.78 20.68
CA PRO A 56 -13.05 -7.54 20.98
C PRO A 56 -12.44 -6.95 19.70
N GLU A 57 -12.52 -5.63 19.56
CA GLU A 57 -11.99 -4.94 18.39
C GLU A 57 -10.45 -4.95 18.44
N TYR A 58 -9.85 -5.59 17.44
CA TYR A 58 -8.40 -5.68 17.30
C TYR A 58 -7.91 -4.70 16.24
N LYS A 59 -6.93 -3.88 16.62
CA LYS A 59 -6.21 -3.03 15.68
C LYS A 59 -5.06 -3.81 15.07
N LEU A 60 -5.17 -4.11 13.77
CA LEU A 60 -4.14 -4.86 13.04
C LEU A 60 -3.10 -3.90 12.46
N VAL A 61 -1.86 -4.01 12.91
CA VAL A 61 -0.70 -3.30 12.34
C VAL A 61 0.04 -4.27 11.44
N TYR A 62 0.32 -3.88 10.20
CA TYR A 62 0.95 -4.79 9.25
C TYR A 62 1.97 -4.09 8.37
N ASP A 63 2.88 -4.87 7.81
CA ASP A 63 3.70 -4.44 6.69
C ASP A 63 3.83 -5.54 5.63
N VAL A 64 4.09 -5.13 4.38
CA VAL A 64 4.35 -5.99 3.24
C VAL A 64 5.61 -5.49 2.55
N MET A 65 6.61 -6.37 2.47
CA MET A 65 7.94 -6.11 1.94
C MET A 65 8.19 -7.02 0.74
N ARG A 66 8.96 -6.57 -0.25
CA ARG A 66 9.37 -7.42 -1.37
C ARG A 66 10.69 -8.07 -1.01
N SER A 67 10.78 -9.38 -1.19
CA SER A 67 12.02 -10.13 -1.09
C SER A 67 12.46 -10.59 -2.48
N ARG A 68 13.75 -10.44 -2.77
CA ARG A 68 14.39 -10.92 -4.01
C ARG A 68 15.66 -11.68 -3.62
N ASN A 69 15.81 -12.90 -4.13
CA ASN A 69 16.93 -13.78 -3.84
C ASN A 69 17.20 -13.91 -2.33
N ARG A 70 16.14 -14.12 -1.54
CA ARG A 70 16.18 -14.22 -0.06
C ARG A 70 16.70 -12.98 0.67
N ARG A 71 16.65 -11.81 0.02
CA ARG A 71 16.92 -10.52 0.64
C ARG A 71 15.68 -9.65 0.58
N ILE A 72 15.30 -9.09 1.73
CA ILE A 72 14.21 -8.12 1.81
C ILE A 72 14.76 -6.76 1.35
N LEU A 73 14.12 -6.17 0.35
CA LEU A 73 14.47 -4.83 -0.11
C LEU A 73 14.15 -3.81 1.00
N PHE A 74 15.05 -2.87 1.26
CA PHE A 74 14.92 -1.80 2.26
C PHE A 74 14.54 -2.31 3.66
N ARG A 75 15.06 -3.49 4.04
CA ARG A 75 14.67 -4.23 5.25
C ARG A 75 14.65 -3.37 6.51
N ARG A 76 15.69 -2.55 6.71
CA ARG A 76 15.81 -1.63 7.85
C ARG A 76 14.66 -0.61 7.90
N LEU A 77 14.35 0.03 6.76
CA LEU A 77 13.28 1.03 6.68
C LEU A 77 11.91 0.41 6.99
N TYR A 78 11.65 -0.83 6.53
CA TYR A 78 10.43 -1.55 6.87
C TYR A 78 10.34 -1.87 8.36
N ALA A 79 11.45 -2.25 8.99
CA ALA A 79 11.49 -2.50 10.42
C ALA A 79 11.17 -1.21 11.22
N GLU A 80 11.81 -0.09 10.85
CA GLU A 80 11.55 1.23 11.45
C GLU A 80 10.08 1.66 11.29
N ARG A 81 9.50 1.53 10.08
CA ARG A 81 8.10 1.90 9.83
C ARG A 81 7.10 1.03 10.58
N PHE A 82 7.32 -0.28 10.64
CA PHE A 82 6.42 -1.16 11.36
C PHE A 82 6.42 -0.84 12.86
N THR A 83 7.60 -0.62 13.46
CA THR A 83 7.71 -0.17 14.85
C THR A 83 7.04 1.19 15.05
N HIS A 84 7.24 2.16 14.15
CA HIS A 84 6.54 3.44 14.22
C HIS A 84 5.01 3.29 14.15
N SER A 85 4.52 2.42 13.26
CA SER A 85 3.09 2.13 13.14
C SER A 85 2.52 1.48 14.41
N LEU A 86 3.30 0.64 15.09
CA LEU A 86 2.94 0.07 16.39
C LEU A 86 2.84 1.17 17.47
N THR A 87 3.80 2.09 17.53
CA THR A 87 3.77 3.23 18.47
C THR A 87 2.55 4.12 18.24
N LEU A 88 2.21 4.43 16.99
CA LEU A 88 1.01 5.21 16.66
C LEU A 88 -0.29 4.43 16.97
N ALA A 89 -0.27 3.11 16.83
CA ALA A 89 -1.42 2.27 17.10
C ALA A 89 -1.67 2.04 18.60
N ALA A 90 -0.61 2.03 19.41
CA ALA A 90 -0.64 1.85 20.86
C ALA A 90 0.26 2.89 21.57
N PRO A 91 -0.15 4.18 21.63
CA PRO A 91 0.66 5.24 22.23
C PRO A 91 0.89 5.08 23.74
N ALA A 92 0.06 4.29 24.42
CA ALA A 92 0.22 3.97 25.84
C ALA A 92 1.24 2.86 26.12
N TYR A 93 1.74 2.17 25.08
CA TYR A 93 2.72 1.10 25.22
C TYR A 93 4.13 1.64 24.97
N SER A 94 5.04 1.39 25.92
CA SER A 94 6.46 1.70 25.76
C SER A 94 7.18 0.54 25.07
N PHE A 95 7.55 0.75 23.81
CA PHE A 95 8.28 -0.24 23.03
C PHE A 95 9.79 -0.18 23.33
N PRO A 96 10.50 -1.32 23.41
CA PRO A 96 11.95 -1.34 23.53
C PRO A 96 12.63 -0.57 22.39
N ALA A 97 13.70 0.16 22.68
CA ALA A 97 14.44 0.94 21.69
C ALA A 97 15.08 0.04 20.62
N GLU A 98 15.40 -1.20 20.98
CA GLU A 98 16.03 -2.23 20.14
C GLU A 98 15.04 -2.96 19.22
N LEU A 99 13.75 -2.63 19.31
CA LEU A 99 12.70 -3.34 18.58
C LEU A 99 12.89 -3.33 17.06
N PRO A 100 13.28 -2.21 16.40
CA PRO A 100 13.56 -2.21 14.96
C PRO A 100 14.67 -3.20 14.58
N GLN A 101 15.75 -3.29 15.34
CA GLN A 101 16.87 -4.21 15.07
C GLN A 101 16.46 -5.67 15.25
N VAL A 102 15.59 -5.94 16.23
CA VAL A 102 15.02 -7.29 16.42
C VAL A 102 14.07 -7.66 15.29
N LEU A 103 13.22 -6.73 14.84
CA LEU A 103 12.35 -6.93 13.69
C LEU A 103 13.16 -7.25 12.43
N GLU A 104 14.18 -6.44 12.17
CA GLU A 104 15.07 -6.63 11.03
C GLU A 104 15.70 -8.04 11.03
N ARG A 105 16.22 -8.48 12.18
CA ARG A 105 16.81 -9.80 12.34
C ARG A 105 15.79 -10.92 12.14
N ARG A 106 14.60 -10.81 12.74
CA ARG A 106 13.53 -11.81 12.64
C ARG A 106 12.98 -11.93 11.22
N LEU A 107 12.91 -10.81 10.50
CA LEU A 107 12.55 -10.79 9.08
C LEU A 107 13.55 -11.57 8.23
N GLN A 108 14.86 -11.38 8.47
CA GLN A 108 15.87 -12.15 7.77
C GLN A 108 15.83 -13.63 8.15
N GLN A 109 15.69 -13.95 9.44
CA GLN A 109 15.53 -15.33 9.93
C GLN A 109 14.33 -16.03 9.29
N TYR A 110 13.21 -15.34 9.11
CA TYR A 110 12.03 -15.90 8.45
C TYR A 110 12.31 -16.21 6.97
N VAL A 111 13.00 -15.32 6.26
CA VAL A 111 13.31 -15.51 4.84
C VAL A 111 14.36 -16.60 4.59
N ASP A 112 15.27 -16.81 5.55
CA ASP A 112 16.30 -17.85 5.50
C ASP A 112 15.80 -19.22 6.01
N ALA A 113 14.64 -19.27 6.66
CA ALA A 113 14.10 -20.49 7.25
C ALA A 113 13.81 -21.55 6.18
N PRO A 114 14.27 -22.80 6.38
CA PRO A 114 13.98 -23.90 5.46
C PRO A 114 12.48 -24.09 5.24
N GLY A 115 12.06 -24.28 3.99
CA GLY A 115 10.67 -24.57 3.64
C GLY A 115 9.72 -23.37 3.60
N VAL A 116 10.17 -22.16 3.96
CA VAL A 116 9.36 -20.94 3.82
C VAL A 116 9.14 -20.59 2.34
N TYR A 117 10.21 -20.59 1.54
CA TYR A 117 10.13 -20.40 0.08
C TYR A 117 9.85 -21.72 -0.63
N PHE A 118 8.94 -21.70 -1.59
CA PHE A 118 8.80 -22.79 -2.55
C PHE A 118 10.05 -22.89 -3.43
N SER A 119 10.38 -24.11 -3.85
CA SER A 119 11.52 -24.38 -4.73
C SER A 119 11.43 -23.55 -6.02
N GLY A 120 12.53 -22.90 -6.41
CA GLY A 120 12.61 -22.07 -7.62
C GLY A 120 12.04 -20.65 -7.51
N VAL A 121 11.39 -20.27 -6.40
CA VAL A 121 10.89 -18.91 -6.20
C VAL A 121 12.04 -17.97 -5.80
N THR A 122 12.33 -17.00 -6.65
CA THR A 122 13.36 -15.99 -6.43
C THR A 122 12.80 -14.66 -5.93
N GLU A 123 11.50 -14.41 -6.11
CA GLU A 123 10.84 -13.18 -5.66
C GLU A 123 9.50 -13.49 -5.00
N GLN A 124 9.27 -12.93 -3.81
CA GLN A 124 8.02 -13.08 -3.08
C GLN A 124 7.88 -11.93 -2.08
N ASN A 125 6.66 -11.54 -1.80
CA ASN A 125 6.37 -10.62 -0.70
C ASN A 125 6.48 -11.36 0.64
N VAL A 126 6.89 -10.62 1.67
CA VAL A 126 6.90 -11.04 3.07
C VAL A 126 5.95 -10.12 3.80
N LYS A 127 5.02 -10.67 4.58
CA LYS A 127 4.08 -9.90 5.40
C LYS A 127 4.36 -10.13 6.86
N VAL A 128 4.36 -9.04 7.61
CA VAL A 128 4.37 -9.04 9.08
C VAL A 128 3.04 -8.48 9.55
N VAL A 129 2.40 -9.13 10.54
CA VAL A 129 1.13 -8.69 11.11
C VAL A 129 1.18 -8.82 12.62
N SER A 130 0.89 -7.72 13.31
CA SER A 130 0.65 -7.66 14.75
C SER A 130 -0.78 -7.21 15.01
N TRP A 131 -1.33 -7.58 16.15
CA TRP A 131 -2.66 -7.17 16.57
C TRP A 131 -2.63 -6.66 18.01
N LEU A 132 -3.39 -5.59 18.24
CA LEU A 132 -3.46 -4.88 19.51
C LEU A 132 -4.92 -4.84 19.95
N LEU A 133 -5.15 -5.09 21.24
CA LEU A 133 -6.48 -5.01 21.84
C LEU A 133 -6.77 -3.55 22.23
N GLU A 134 -7.89 -2.99 21.78
CA GLU A 134 -8.18 -1.55 21.99
C GLU A 134 -8.36 -1.14 23.45
N SER A 135 -8.70 -2.06 24.36
CA SER A 135 -9.17 -1.73 25.71
C SER A 135 -8.20 -2.01 26.87
N THR A 136 -6.99 -2.49 26.64
CA THR A 136 -6.07 -2.82 27.75
C THR A 136 -4.92 -1.84 27.84
N ALA A 137 -5.05 -0.89 28.76
CA ALA A 137 -3.89 -0.33 29.44
C ALA A 137 -3.17 -1.50 30.14
N GLY A 138 -2.06 -1.96 29.58
CA GLY A 138 -1.15 -2.91 30.25
C GLY A 138 -0.96 -4.30 29.62
N THR A 139 -1.43 -4.60 28.40
CA THR A 139 -0.99 -5.85 27.75
C THR A 139 0.49 -5.77 27.40
N SER A 140 1.31 -6.55 28.11
CA SER A 140 2.78 -6.59 28.01
C SER A 140 3.29 -7.28 26.74
N CYS A 141 2.39 -7.91 25.99
CA CYS A 141 2.70 -8.92 24.98
C CYS A 141 2.11 -8.50 23.64
N ILE A 142 2.96 -8.21 22.66
CA ILE A 142 2.56 -7.77 21.33
C ILE A 142 2.80 -8.92 20.36
N PRO A 143 1.80 -9.75 20.06
CA PRO A 143 1.99 -10.91 19.20
C PRO A 143 2.23 -10.51 17.75
N VAL A 144 3.04 -11.29 17.04
CA VAL A 144 3.30 -11.06 15.61
C VAL A 144 3.34 -12.37 14.82
N ILE A 145 2.89 -12.31 13.58
CA ILE A 145 3.03 -13.37 12.59
C ILE A 145 3.85 -12.85 11.40
N PHE A 146 4.81 -13.65 10.96
CA PHE A 146 5.49 -13.52 9.68
C PHE A 146 4.98 -14.60 8.72
N MET A 147 4.62 -14.20 7.51
CA MET A 147 4.07 -15.08 6.48
C MET A 147 4.52 -14.64 5.08
N LEU A 148 4.41 -15.52 4.09
CA LEU A 148 4.46 -15.11 2.68
C LEU A 148 3.01 -14.95 2.19
N PRO A 149 2.54 -13.73 1.90
CA PRO A 149 1.26 -13.55 1.24
C PRO A 149 1.36 -13.89 -0.24
N LYS A 150 0.21 -14.06 -0.92
CA LYS A 150 0.14 -14.07 -2.38
C LYS A 150 0.78 -12.80 -2.94
N SER A 151 1.70 -12.99 -3.89
CA SER A 151 2.45 -11.91 -4.53
C SER A 151 1.96 -11.72 -5.96
N SER A 152 1.84 -10.47 -6.37
CA SER A 152 1.51 -10.08 -7.73
C SER A 152 2.41 -8.92 -8.11
N TYR A 153 3.22 -9.12 -9.15
CA TYR A 153 4.15 -8.14 -9.68
C TYR A 153 3.68 -7.73 -11.08
N PRO A 154 3.73 -6.43 -11.44
CA PRO A 154 3.41 -6.00 -12.79
C PRO A 154 4.31 -6.69 -13.83
N SER A 155 3.75 -6.97 -15.01
CA SER A 155 4.53 -7.45 -16.14
C SER A 155 5.42 -6.35 -16.72
N GLU A 156 6.45 -6.71 -17.47
CA GLU A 156 7.29 -5.73 -18.18
C GLU A 156 6.49 -4.88 -19.19
N SER A 157 5.38 -5.41 -19.74
CA SER A 157 4.46 -4.61 -20.55
C SER A 157 3.76 -3.53 -19.74
N MET A 158 3.34 -3.80 -18.50
CA MET A 158 2.72 -2.79 -17.63
C MET A 158 3.70 -1.66 -17.28
N TYR A 159 4.99 -1.95 -17.14
CA TYR A 159 5.99 -0.91 -16.92
C TYR A 159 6.23 -0.03 -18.15
N ARG A 160 6.08 -0.58 -19.34
CA ARG A 160 6.22 0.16 -20.61
C ARG A 160 4.95 0.93 -20.96
N ASP A 161 3.80 0.30 -20.80
CA ASP A 161 2.50 0.79 -21.27
C ASP A 161 1.78 1.61 -20.19
N GLY A 162 2.17 1.45 -18.92
CA GLY A 162 1.56 2.05 -17.74
C GLY A 162 0.43 1.23 -17.14
N ALA A 163 -0.09 1.70 -16.01
CA ALA A 163 -1.29 1.16 -15.38
C ALA A 163 -2.51 2.05 -15.59
N LYS A 164 -3.68 1.44 -15.45
CA LYS A 164 -4.98 2.12 -15.38
C LYS A 164 -5.40 2.27 -13.93
N LEU A 165 -5.66 3.49 -13.50
CA LEU A 165 -6.16 3.82 -12.16
C LEU A 165 -7.61 4.28 -12.23
N GLY A 166 -8.24 4.59 -11.10
CA GLY A 166 -9.56 5.22 -11.04
C GLY A 166 -9.82 5.91 -9.70
N PHE A 167 -10.81 6.81 -9.66
CA PHE A 167 -11.15 7.55 -8.46
C PHE A 167 -12.20 6.83 -7.61
N LEU A 168 -11.91 6.63 -6.33
CA LEU A 168 -12.87 6.22 -5.32
C LEU A 168 -13.25 7.42 -4.45
N TYR A 169 -14.45 7.94 -4.66
CA TYR A 169 -14.97 9.10 -3.93
C TYR A 169 -15.40 8.77 -2.50
N ASN A 170 -15.39 9.80 -1.65
CA ASN A 170 -15.74 9.71 -0.24
C ASN A 170 -14.94 8.59 0.46
N ALA A 171 -13.64 8.58 0.20
CA ALA A 171 -12.71 7.58 0.68
C ALA A 171 -11.43 8.24 1.13
N HIS A 172 -11.03 7.97 2.36
CA HIS A 172 -9.77 8.41 2.95
C HIS A 172 -9.43 7.47 4.10
N ARG A 173 -8.17 7.45 4.47
CA ARG A 173 -7.72 6.68 5.63
C ARG A 173 -7.88 7.48 6.90
N THR A 174 -8.29 6.80 7.96
CA THR A 174 -8.13 7.30 9.31
C THR A 174 -6.67 7.10 9.74
N ASN A 175 -6.01 8.13 10.28
CA ASN A 175 -4.60 8.12 10.68
C ASN A 175 -3.68 7.50 9.59
N PRO A 176 -3.48 8.19 8.46
CA PRO A 176 -2.79 7.63 7.30
C PRO A 176 -1.32 7.29 7.58
N ASN A 177 -0.68 7.94 8.55
CA ASN A 177 0.73 7.70 8.89
C ASN A 177 0.98 6.32 9.53
N ALA A 178 -0.05 5.68 10.11
CA ALA A 178 0.06 4.33 10.64
C ALA A 178 -0.40 3.29 9.60
N LYS A 179 0.39 2.24 9.39
CA LYS A 179 0.03 1.13 8.50
C LYS A 179 -0.91 0.13 9.19
N VAL A 180 -2.07 0.62 9.59
CA VAL A 180 -3.15 -0.13 10.22
C VAL A 180 -4.13 -0.64 9.17
N ALA A 181 -4.64 -1.86 9.33
CA ALA A 181 -5.65 -2.41 8.45
C ALA A 181 -6.98 -1.66 8.58
N GLN A 182 -7.54 -1.22 7.46
CA GLN A 182 -8.85 -0.54 7.38
C GLN A 182 -9.74 -1.35 6.44
N THR A 183 -10.26 -2.47 6.95
CA THR A 183 -10.94 -3.51 6.16
C THR A 183 -12.09 -2.96 5.32
N TYR A 184 -12.92 -2.09 5.88
CA TYR A 184 -14.02 -1.47 5.13
C TYR A 184 -13.55 -0.68 3.90
N LEU A 185 -12.57 0.21 4.09
CA LEU A 185 -11.98 0.99 2.99
C LEU A 185 -11.32 0.07 1.95
N ARG A 186 -10.65 -0.97 2.45
CA ARG A 186 -9.98 -1.98 1.61
C ARG A 186 -10.97 -2.73 0.73
N ASP A 187 -12.09 -3.17 1.29
CA ASP A 187 -13.08 -3.94 0.56
C ASP A 187 -13.81 -3.09 -0.46
N ARG A 188 -14.13 -1.83 -0.12
CA ARG A 188 -14.65 -0.83 -1.09
C ARG A 188 -13.71 -0.65 -2.27
N ALA A 189 -12.42 -0.43 -2.00
CA ALA A 189 -11.41 -0.28 -3.04
C ALA A 189 -11.27 -1.52 -3.92
N ASN A 190 -11.29 -2.72 -3.33
CA ASN A 190 -11.20 -3.99 -4.05
C ASN A 190 -12.41 -4.24 -4.95
N ALA A 191 -13.61 -4.02 -4.42
CA ALA A 191 -14.85 -4.18 -5.16
C ALA A 191 -14.89 -3.23 -6.36
N TYR A 192 -14.55 -1.96 -6.14
CA TYR A 192 -14.46 -0.96 -7.19
C TYR A 192 -13.41 -1.37 -8.24
N ALA A 193 -12.16 -1.64 -7.84
CA ALA A 193 -11.10 -2.02 -8.77
C ALA A 193 -11.47 -3.22 -9.67
N LYS A 194 -12.10 -4.25 -9.07
CA LYS A 194 -12.55 -5.45 -9.77
C LYS A 194 -13.63 -5.15 -10.80
N VAL A 195 -14.68 -4.41 -10.42
CA VAL A 195 -15.80 -4.07 -11.32
C VAL A 195 -15.33 -3.15 -12.45
N SER A 196 -14.42 -2.22 -12.17
CA SER A 196 -13.96 -1.22 -13.12
C SER A 196 -12.87 -1.70 -14.08
N GLY A 197 -12.23 -2.83 -13.78
CA GLY A 197 -11.08 -3.34 -14.52
C GLY A 197 -9.87 -2.42 -14.43
N ILE A 198 -9.60 -1.87 -13.25
CA ILE A 198 -8.45 -0.97 -13.00
C ILE A 198 -7.46 -1.64 -12.04
N PHE A 199 -6.19 -1.22 -12.13
CA PHE A 199 -5.11 -1.79 -11.32
C PHE A 199 -5.12 -1.28 -9.88
N GLU A 200 -5.41 0.00 -9.69
CA GLU A 200 -5.40 0.66 -8.38
C GLU A 200 -6.44 1.79 -8.33
N VAL A 201 -6.90 2.12 -7.13
CA VAL A 201 -7.81 3.24 -6.88
C VAL A 201 -7.09 4.36 -6.17
N LEU A 202 -7.33 5.59 -6.61
CA LEU A 202 -6.97 6.82 -5.92
C LEU A 202 -8.12 7.22 -5.00
N LEU A 203 -7.82 7.46 -3.73
CA LEU A 203 -8.81 7.80 -2.71
C LEU A 203 -9.10 9.30 -2.78
N VAL A 204 -10.35 9.68 -2.98
CA VAL A 204 -10.76 11.08 -3.08
C VAL A 204 -11.58 11.46 -1.85
N ARG A 205 -11.15 12.50 -1.14
CA ARG A 205 -11.91 13.10 -0.03
C ARG A 205 -13.22 13.69 -0.55
N SER A 206 -14.16 13.93 0.37
CA SER A 206 -15.44 14.57 0.04
C SER A 206 -15.26 16.02 -0.41
N ALA A 207 -16.33 16.65 -0.88
CA ALA A 207 -16.36 18.08 -1.23
C ALA A 207 -15.88 18.98 -0.07
N ALA A 208 -16.32 18.69 1.17
CA ALA A 208 -15.87 19.39 2.37
C ALA A 208 -14.36 19.23 2.63
N GLY A 209 -13.76 18.13 2.15
CA GLY A 209 -12.33 17.89 2.15
C GLY A 209 -11.62 18.38 0.88
N GLY A 210 -12.25 19.27 0.10
CA GLY A 210 -11.66 19.91 -1.09
C GLY A 210 -11.33 18.96 -2.23
N PHE A 211 -11.94 17.77 -2.27
CA PHE A 211 -11.60 16.71 -3.23
C PHE A 211 -10.10 16.37 -3.27
N LEU A 212 -9.43 16.46 -2.10
CA LEU A 212 -8.05 16.04 -1.96
C LEU A 212 -7.89 14.57 -2.35
N VAL A 213 -6.79 14.28 -3.04
CA VAL A 213 -6.42 12.93 -3.46
C VAL A 213 -5.11 12.57 -2.78
N PRO A 214 -5.12 12.21 -1.49
CA PRO A 214 -3.89 12.00 -0.73
C PRO A 214 -3.07 10.82 -1.25
N GLU A 215 -3.69 9.67 -1.49
CA GLU A 215 -2.99 8.45 -1.90
C GLU A 215 -3.95 7.45 -2.56
N GLY A 216 -3.40 6.32 -3.02
CA GLY A 216 -4.19 5.18 -3.46
C GLY A 216 -4.51 4.18 -2.35
N SER A 217 -5.28 3.13 -2.65
CA SER A 217 -5.68 2.15 -1.62
C SER A 217 -4.55 1.25 -1.12
N ARG A 218 -3.47 1.10 -1.89
CA ARG A 218 -2.24 0.35 -1.54
C ARG A 218 -0.96 1.10 -1.86
N SER A 219 -1.07 2.28 -2.46
CA SER A 219 0.04 2.95 -3.13
C SER A 219 0.10 4.41 -2.76
N SER A 220 1.31 4.95 -2.70
CA SER A 220 1.52 6.38 -2.86
C SER A 220 1.53 6.70 -4.36
N TYR A 221 1.60 7.96 -4.72
CA TYR A 221 1.86 8.36 -6.11
C TYR A 221 2.82 9.55 -6.15
N LEU A 222 3.39 9.77 -7.32
CA LEU A 222 4.18 10.94 -7.66
C LEU A 222 3.64 11.50 -8.97
N LEU A 223 3.33 12.79 -9.00
CA LEU A 223 2.94 13.48 -10.22
C LEU A 223 4.05 14.43 -10.66
N GLN A 224 4.21 14.58 -11.97
CA GLN A 224 5.01 15.64 -12.54
C GLN A 224 4.08 16.72 -13.08
N ARG A 225 4.30 17.97 -12.71
CA ARG A 225 3.60 19.11 -13.31
C ARG A 225 4.18 19.46 -14.67
N ARG A 226 3.47 20.31 -15.43
CA ARG A 226 3.87 20.72 -16.79
C ARG A 226 5.18 21.51 -16.81
N ASP A 227 5.49 22.22 -15.75
CA ASP A 227 6.77 22.91 -15.53
C ASP A 227 7.95 21.96 -15.22
N GLY A 228 7.69 20.65 -15.11
CA GLY A 228 8.69 19.63 -14.85
C GLY A 228 8.92 19.30 -13.38
N THR A 229 8.30 20.05 -12.45
CA THR A 229 8.43 19.81 -11.01
C THR A 229 7.70 18.55 -10.56
N TRP A 230 8.26 17.85 -9.57
CA TRP A 230 7.71 16.60 -9.04
C TRP A 230 7.03 16.83 -7.70
N TRP A 231 5.83 16.25 -7.54
CA TRP A 231 4.97 16.47 -6.39
C TRP A 231 4.36 15.17 -5.87
N CYS A 232 4.21 15.09 -4.55
CA CYS A 232 3.33 14.14 -3.88
C CYS A 232 2.48 14.86 -2.84
N SER A 233 1.50 14.16 -2.27
CA SER A 233 0.64 14.75 -1.25
C SER A 233 1.38 15.04 0.05
N GLU A 234 0.86 15.97 0.85
CA GLU A 234 1.39 16.29 2.18
C GLU A 234 1.57 15.04 3.06
N GLU A 235 2.69 14.96 3.79
CA GLU A 235 3.01 13.81 4.64
C GLU A 235 1.95 13.56 5.73
N GLU A 236 1.33 14.62 6.27
CA GLU A 236 0.25 14.51 7.27
C GLU A 236 -0.99 13.77 6.74
N ASP A 237 -1.20 13.77 5.42
CA ASP A 237 -2.39 13.22 4.78
C ASP A 237 -2.19 11.81 4.21
N ILE A 238 -0.96 11.26 4.23
CA ILE A 238 -0.59 9.99 3.57
C ILE A 238 0.18 9.02 4.46
N LEU A 239 0.23 7.76 4.05
CA LEU A 239 1.28 6.86 4.51
C LEU A 239 2.56 7.19 3.75
N VAL A 240 3.57 7.72 4.46
CA VAL A 240 4.90 7.90 3.89
C VAL A 240 5.53 6.53 3.65
N GLY A 241 5.32 6.00 2.44
CA GLY A 241 5.69 4.65 2.06
C GLY A 241 7.20 4.49 1.87
N ILE A 242 7.74 3.29 2.12
CA ILE A 242 9.17 3.02 1.86
C ILE A 242 9.51 3.23 0.38
N THR A 243 8.62 2.81 -0.54
CA THR A 243 8.79 3.09 -1.97
C THR A 243 8.76 4.58 -2.27
N LEU A 244 7.95 5.38 -1.58
CA LEU A 244 7.90 6.83 -1.75
C LEU A 244 9.22 7.47 -1.29
N GLN A 245 9.70 7.14 -0.09
CA GLN A 245 10.99 7.62 0.43
C GLN A 245 12.17 7.25 -0.48
N ALA A 246 12.21 6.01 -0.96
CA ALA A 246 13.22 5.59 -1.93
C ALA A 246 13.08 6.36 -3.26
N THR A 247 11.86 6.67 -3.68
CA THR A 247 11.61 7.43 -4.92
C THR A 247 12.19 8.84 -4.84
N TYR A 248 12.22 9.49 -3.67
CA TYR A 248 12.86 10.79 -3.52
C TYR A 248 14.34 10.75 -3.91
N ARG A 249 15.06 9.74 -3.40
CA ARG A 249 16.47 9.49 -3.77
C ARG A 249 16.62 9.11 -5.23
N VAL A 250 15.70 8.31 -5.77
CA VAL A 250 15.70 7.94 -7.20
C VAL A 250 15.58 9.17 -8.10
N ILE A 251 14.67 10.09 -7.80
CA ILE A 251 14.46 11.33 -8.57
C ILE A 251 15.72 12.20 -8.54
N GLU A 252 16.32 12.36 -7.36
CA GLU A 252 17.56 13.12 -7.17
C GLU A 252 18.74 12.47 -7.92
N ALA A 253 18.97 11.17 -7.73
CA ALA A 253 20.03 10.40 -8.39
C ALA A 253 19.88 10.38 -9.92
N CYS A 254 18.64 10.48 -10.40
CA CYS A 254 18.33 10.65 -11.82
C CYS A 254 18.58 12.08 -12.34
N GLY A 255 18.94 13.05 -11.50
CA GLY A 255 19.11 14.45 -11.90
C GLY A 255 17.80 15.14 -12.29
N LEU A 256 16.68 14.72 -11.67
CA LEU A 256 15.34 15.23 -11.95
C LEU A 256 14.85 16.25 -10.91
N GLY A 257 15.75 16.70 -10.02
CA GLY A 257 15.47 17.67 -8.96
C GLY A 257 15.04 16.99 -7.67
N SER A 258 14.13 17.64 -6.92
CA SER A 258 13.55 17.15 -5.68
C SER A 258 12.05 16.98 -5.78
N VAL A 259 11.47 16.17 -4.89
CA VAL A 259 10.02 16.02 -4.76
C VAL A 259 9.48 17.04 -3.76
N GLN A 260 8.43 17.75 -4.14
CA GLN A 260 7.71 18.71 -3.31
C GLN A 260 6.44 18.07 -2.72
N HIS A 261 6.02 18.56 -1.56
CA HIS A 261 4.77 18.16 -0.92
C HIS A 261 3.72 19.25 -1.08
N GLY A 262 2.47 18.85 -1.31
CA GLY A 262 1.36 19.77 -1.46
C GLY A 262 0.01 19.13 -1.19
N LYS A 263 -1.02 19.95 -0.94
CA LYS A 263 -2.41 19.50 -0.83
C LYS A 263 -3.00 19.24 -2.21
N LEU A 264 -2.57 18.13 -2.81
CA LEU A 264 -2.96 17.71 -4.15
C LEU A 264 -4.42 17.25 -4.18
N ASN A 265 -5.19 17.79 -5.12
CA ASN A 265 -6.58 17.44 -5.35
C ASN A 265 -6.79 16.88 -6.76
N LEU A 266 -8.05 16.60 -7.10
CA LEU A 266 -8.41 16.01 -8.38
C LEU A 266 -7.93 16.84 -9.58
N LYS A 267 -7.92 18.18 -9.49
CA LYS A 267 -7.41 19.08 -10.54
C LYS A 267 -5.93 18.85 -10.83
N ASP A 268 -5.10 18.72 -9.79
CA ASP A 268 -3.67 18.47 -9.95
C ASP A 268 -3.40 17.20 -10.76
N ILE A 269 -4.23 16.17 -10.60
CA ILE A 269 -4.12 14.91 -11.35
C ILE A 269 -4.60 15.08 -12.79
N LEU A 270 -5.69 15.82 -13.02
CA LEU A 270 -6.19 16.06 -14.38
C LEU A 270 -5.23 16.88 -15.23
N GLU A 271 -4.50 17.81 -14.61
CA GLU A 271 -3.59 18.76 -15.27
C GLU A 271 -2.12 18.31 -15.27
N CYS A 272 -1.78 17.23 -14.57
CA CYS A 272 -0.40 16.75 -14.49
C CYS A 272 0.15 16.37 -15.88
N ARG A 273 1.47 16.50 -16.04
CA ARG A 273 2.19 16.02 -17.21
C ARG A 273 2.31 14.50 -17.23
N SER A 274 2.58 13.91 -16.07
CA SER A 274 2.68 12.46 -15.90
C SER A 274 2.38 12.07 -14.46
N LEU A 275 1.97 10.82 -14.27
CA LEU A 275 1.64 10.24 -12.97
C LEU A 275 2.30 8.87 -12.84
N TYR A 276 2.85 8.61 -11.67
CA TYR A 276 3.47 7.33 -11.31
C TYR A 276 2.85 6.84 -10.01
N MET A 277 2.43 5.58 -9.99
CA MET A 277 2.03 4.92 -8.74
C MET A 277 3.21 4.21 -8.09
N LEU A 278 3.25 4.26 -6.77
CA LEU A 278 4.37 3.79 -5.96
C LEU A 278 3.88 2.75 -4.95
N GLY A 279 4.49 1.57 -4.93
CA GLY A 279 4.20 0.58 -3.91
C GLY A 279 5.23 -0.54 -3.84
N THR A 280 5.23 -1.32 -2.75
CA THR A 280 6.20 -2.41 -2.54
C THR A 280 6.30 -3.36 -3.74
N SER A 281 5.17 -3.90 -4.18
CA SER A 281 5.14 -4.84 -5.32
C SER A 281 5.35 -4.14 -6.68
N PRO A 282 4.60 -3.08 -7.02
CA PRO A 282 4.74 -2.43 -8.32
C PRO A 282 6.01 -1.58 -8.47
N THR A 283 6.72 -1.27 -7.38
CA THR A 283 7.84 -0.32 -7.36
C THR A 283 7.40 1.07 -7.85
N ILE A 284 8.07 1.63 -8.85
CA ILE A 284 7.68 2.85 -9.55
C ILE A 284 7.04 2.44 -10.88
N MET A 285 5.75 2.70 -11.07
CA MET A 285 5.03 2.31 -12.28
C MET A 285 4.30 3.51 -12.90
N PRO A 286 4.48 3.80 -14.20
CA PRO A 286 3.77 4.89 -14.85
C PRO A 286 2.27 4.59 -14.92
N VAL A 287 1.48 5.65 -15.01
CA VAL A 287 0.02 5.57 -15.18
C VAL A 287 -0.31 6.11 -16.56
N HIS A 288 -1.01 5.31 -17.38
CA HIS A 288 -1.42 5.72 -18.73
C HIS A 288 -2.84 6.25 -18.78
N SER A 289 -3.64 5.94 -17.76
CA SER A 289 -5.00 6.48 -17.68
C SER A 289 -5.56 6.44 -16.27
N VAL A 290 -6.47 7.38 -16.00
CA VAL A 290 -7.28 7.39 -14.78
C VAL A 290 -8.74 7.38 -15.18
N LEU A 291 -9.48 6.38 -14.70
CA LEU A 291 -10.92 6.29 -14.85
C LEU A 291 -11.59 7.41 -14.03
N LEU A 292 -12.28 8.30 -14.73
CA LEU A 292 -12.97 9.44 -14.14
C LEU A 292 -14.31 9.01 -13.55
N TYR A 293 -15.07 8.21 -14.31
CA TYR A 293 -16.34 7.62 -13.91
C TYR A 293 -16.70 6.41 -14.77
N MET A 294 -17.59 5.55 -14.28
CA MET A 294 -18.08 4.38 -15.02
C MET A 294 -19.60 4.18 -14.97
N ASP A 295 -20.29 4.99 -14.19
CA ASP A 295 -21.73 4.95 -13.98
C ASP A 295 -22.24 6.35 -13.60
N ALA A 296 -23.56 6.50 -13.47
CA ALA A 296 -24.19 7.77 -13.14
C ALA A 296 -23.76 8.33 -11.77
N ASP A 297 -23.52 7.46 -10.78
CA ASP A 297 -23.16 7.88 -9.42
C ASP A 297 -21.74 8.45 -9.37
N THR A 298 -20.77 7.73 -9.92
CA THR A 298 -19.38 8.18 -10.03
C THR A 298 -19.25 9.39 -10.93
N ARG A 299 -20.07 9.49 -11.98
CA ARG A 299 -20.12 10.65 -12.86
C ARG A 299 -20.59 11.90 -12.12
N ARG A 300 -21.65 11.81 -11.31
CA ARG A 300 -22.12 12.93 -10.49
C ARG A 300 -21.02 13.45 -9.56
N CYS A 301 -20.31 12.54 -8.87
CA CYS A 301 -19.19 12.93 -8.00
C CYS A 301 -18.04 13.60 -8.77
N PHE A 302 -17.74 13.11 -9.97
CA PHE A 302 -16.73 13.72 -10.84
C PHE A 302 -17.13 15.12 -11.32
N GLU A 303 -18.37 15.29 -11.78
CA GLU A 303 -18.90 16.58 -12.25
C GLU A 303 -18.91 17.61 -11.11
N GLU A 304 -19.35 17.23 -9.91
CA GLU A 304 -19.29 18.07 -8.71
C GLU A 304 -17.86 18.52 -8.38
N ALA A 305 -16.89 17.60 -8.46
CA ALA A 305 -15.48 17.90 -8.20
C ALA A 305 -14.91 18.88 -9.24
N VAL A 306 -15.19 18.66 -10.52
CA VAL A 306 -14.74 19.51 -11.64
C VAL A 306 -15.32 20.92 -11.51
N GLU A 307 -16.60 21.04 -11.18
CA GLU A 307 -17.27 22.32 -10.96
C GLU A 307 -16.66 23.04 -9.75
N SER A 308 -16.56 22.37 -8.60
CA SER A 308 -16.04 22.94 -7.36
C SER A 308 -14.57 23.39 -7.46
N LEU A 309 -13.76 22.70 -8.27
CA LEU A 309 -12.34 23.00 -8.45
C LEU A 309 -12.09 23.95 -9.64
N GLY A 310 -13.14 24.33 -10.39
CA GLY A 310 -13.04 25.18 -11.56
C GLY A 310 -12.15 24.56 -12.64
N VAL A 311 -12.29 23.26 -12.91
CA VAL A 311 -11.51 22.55 -13.93
C VAL A 311 -12.19 22.70 -15.28
N ASP A 312 -11.48 23.28 -16.24
CA ASP A 312 -11.91 23.28 -17.64
C ASP A 312 -11.25 22.11 -18.39
N LEU A 313 -12.01 21.04 -18.60
CA LEU A 313 -11.56 19.85 -19.33
C LEU A 313 -11.27 20.10 -20.81
N ALA A 314 -11.68 21.24 -21.37
CA ALA A 314 -11.35 21.66 -22.73
C ALA A 314 -10.07 22.53 -22.78
N SER A 315 -9.53 22.94 -21.63
CA SER A 315 -8.30 23.71 -21.56
C SER A 315 -7.11 22.91 -22.11
N ALA A 316 -6.12 23.61 -22.64
CA ALA A 316 -4.87 22.99 -23.08
C ALA A 316 -4.09 22.36 -21.91
N ASP A 317 -4.41 22.73 -20.67
CA ASP A 317 -3.76 22.26 -19.44
C ASP A 317 -4.29 20.89 -18.97
N CYS A 318 -5.50 20.51 -19.39
CA CYS A 318 -6.05 19.19 -19.13
C CYS A 318 -5.55 18.15 -20.15
N ASN A 319 -5.41 16.91 -19.69
CA ASN A 319 -5.11 15.79 -20.57
C ASN A 319 -6.35 15.31 -21.35
N THR A 320 -6.13 14.53 -22.42
CA THR A 320 -7.21 14.06 -23.29
C THR A 320 -8.18 13.12 -22.56
N VAL A 321 -9.47 13.43 -22.61
CA VAL A 321 -10.54 12.60 -22.04
C VAL A 321 -11.17 11.70 -23.12
N ARG A 322 -11.08 10.38 -22.93
CA ARG A 322 -11.78 9.38 -23.75
C ARG A 322 -13.09 8.97 -23.08
N ARG A 323 -14.19 9.00 -23.83
CA ARG A 323 -15.54 8.60 -23.37
C ARG A 323 -16.01 7.37 -24.14
N SER A 324 -16.82 6.55 -23.50
CA SER A 324 -17.59 5.50 -24.20
C SER A 324 -18.67 6.14 -25.08
N ASP A 325 -19.18 5.37 -26.06
CA ASP A 325 -20.20 5.84 -27.01
C ASP A 325 -21.49 6.30 -26.32
N ASP A 326 -21.91 5.58 -25.28
CA ASP A 326 -23.06 5.90 -24.43
C ASP A 326 -22.77 6.99 -23.38
N LYS A 327 -21.51 7.47 -23.30
CA LYS A 327 -21.01 8.45 -22.33
C LYS A 327 -21.21 8.05 -20.86
N SER A 328 -21.46 6.78 -20.58
CA SER A 328 -21.58 6.25 -19.20
C SER A 328 -20.22 6.12 -18.52
N ARG A 329 -19.15 6.03 -19.31
CA ARG A 329 -17.77 5.86 -18.84
C ARG A 329 -16.83 6.89 -19.46
N ALA A 330 -15.91 7.41 -18.65
CA ALA A 330 -14.84 8.26 -19.14
C ALA A 330 -13.53 8.01 -18.41
N GLU A 331 -12.42 8.11 -19.13
CA GLU A 331 -11.08 8.09 -18.56
C GLU A 331 -10.23 9.19 -19.17
N ILE A 332 -9.30 9.73 -18.40
CA ILE A 332 -8.28 10.64 -18.88
C ILE A 332 -7.04 9.85 -19.26
N LEU A 333 -6.42 10.18 -20.39
CA LEU A 333 -5.22 9.54 -20.90
C LEU A 333 -4.00 10.36 -20.50
N LEU A 334 -3.00 9.71 -19.91
CA LEU A 334 -1.77 10.37 -19.47
C LEU A 334 -0.61 9.92 -20.37
N PRO A 335 0.28 10.85 -20.79
CA PRO A 335 1.49 10.48 -21.50
C PRO A 335 2.39 9.55 -20.67
N VAL A 336 2.90 8.49 -21.29
CA VAL A 336 3.86 7.57 -20.67
C VAL A 336 5.22 7.72 -21.34
N ASP A 337 6.24 8.08 -20.55
CA ASP A 337 7.65 8.01 -20.97
C ASP A 337 8.24 6.68 -20.51
N ALA A 338 8.19 5.68 -21.39
CA ALA A 338 8.69 4.34 -21.08
C ALA A 338 10.20 4.30 -20.76
N LYS A 339 11.00 5.21 -21.34
CA LYS A 339 12.45 5.27 -21.08
C LYS A 339 12.71 5.81 -19.68
N LEU A 340 12.00 6.88 -19.30
CA LEU A 340 12.07 7.42 -17.95
C LEU A 340 11.56 6.40 -16.93
N ALA A 341 10.42 5.75 -17.18
CA ALA A 341 9.88 4.71 -16.30
C ALA A 341 10.89 3.57 -16.07
N GLN A 342 11.54 3.08 -17.13
CA GLN A 342 12.60 2.08 -17.03
C GLN A 342 13.79 2.58 -16.20
N ARG A 343 14.24 3.83 -16.43
CA ARG A 343 15.34 4.45 -15.67
C ARG A 343 15.02 4.56 -14.19
N LEU A 344 13.84 5.07 -13.84
CA LEU A 344 13.39 5.21 -12.45
C LEU A 344 13.33 3.85 -11.74
N ARG A 345 12.77 2.83 -12.40
CA ARG A 345 12.70 1.47 -11.83
C ARG A 345 14.07 0.84 -11.66
N ALA A 346 14.99 1.01 -12.62
CA ALA A 346 16.35 0.51 -12.50
C ALA A 346 17.08 1.17 -11.32
N GLN A 347 16.97 2.50 -11.21
CA GLN A 347 17.56 3.25 -10.09
C GLN A 347 16.97 2.83 -8.74
N TYR A 348 15.65 2.55 -8.65
CA TYR A 348 15.02 2.06 -7.42
C TYR A 348 15.68 0.79 -6.87
N PHE A 349 16.05 -0.15 -7.74
CA PHE A 349 16.78 -1.35 -7.30
C PHE A 349 18.25 -1.08 -7.00
N ALA A 350 18.87 -0.08 -7.62
CA ALA A 350 20.22 0.36 -7.27
C ALA A 350 20.27 0.98 -5.87
N GLU A 351 19.28 1.81 -5.51
CA GLU A 351 19.15 2.42 -4.19
C GLU A 351 19.04 1.39 -3.07
N ASP A 352 18.33 0.28 -3.30
CA ASP A 352 18.27 -0.83 -2.36
C ASP A 352 19.64 -1.48 -2.13
N ALA A 353 20.40 -1.69 -3.20
CA ALA A 353 21.71 -2.33 -3.12
C ALA A 353 22.73 -1.50 -2.33
N SER A 354 22.52 -0.18 -2.23
CA SER A 354 23.32 0.74 -1.43
C SER A 354 22.78 1.01 -0.01
N SER A 355 21.59 0.51 0.33
CA SER A 355 20.88 0.80 1.59
C SER A 355 21.17 -0.18 2.73
#